data_AF-A0A0B2S1K3-F1
#
_entry.id   AF-A0A0B2S1K3-F1
#
_cell.length_a   1.000
_cell.length_b   1.000
_cell.length_c   1.000
_cell.angle_alpha   90.00
_cell.angle_beta   90.00
_cell.angle_gamma   90.00
#
_symmetry.space_group_name_H-M   'P 1'
#
loop_
_entity.id
_entity.type
_entity.pdbx_description
1 polymer ?
#
loop_
_entity_poly.entity_id
_entity_poly.type
_entity_poly.pdbx_seq_one_letter_code
_entity_poly.pdbx_strand_id
1 'polypeptide(L)' 'MEFLLLDVDRVLRGGGYLWVDHFFSKGVDLEKVYAPLIGKLGYKKVKWATGNKTDAGGVKNGEVYLTALLQKPVSR' A
#
# COMPACT_ATOMS: atom_id res chain seq x y z
N MET A 1 -6.97 7.18 -5.53
CA MET A 1 -5.80 6.62 -4.81
C MET A 1 -4.48 7.05 -5.43
N GLU A 2 -4.36 7.14 -6.77
CA GLU A 2 -3.10 7.56 -7.40
C GLU A 2 -2.65 8.96 -6.95
N PHE A 3 -3.57 9.93 -6.96
CA PHE A 3 -3.30 11.29 -6.49
C PHE A 3 -2.88 11.34 -5.02
N LEU A 4 -3.49 10.54 -4.14
CA LEU A 4 -3.14 10.49 -2.71
C LEU A 4 -1.68 10.04 -2.51
N LEU A 5 -1.24 9.00 -3.23
CA LEU A 5 0.13 8.51 -3.12
C LEU A 5 1.14 9.53 -3.66
N LEU A 6 0.78 10.28 -4.70
CA LEU A 6 1.59 11.39 -5.20
C LEU A 6 1.66 12.56 -4.22
N ASP A 7 0.54 12.92 -3.58
CA ASP A 7 0.50 14.01 -2.60
C ASP A 7 1.33 13.65 -1.35
N VAL A 8 1.20 12.41 -0.87
CA VAL A 8 2.03 11.88 0.22
C VAL A 8 3.49 11.86 -0.18
N ASP A 9 3.82 11.39 -1.38
CA ASP A 9 5.20 11.40 -1.87
C ASP A 9 5.77 12.81 -1.88
N ARG A 10 5.01 13.81 -2.34
CA ARG A 10 5.48 15.20 -2.42
C ARG A 10 5.79 15.80 -1.06
N VAL A 11 5.06 15.43 -0.01
CA VAL A 11 5.23 15.96 1.36
C VAL A 11 6.28 15.17 2.14
N LEU A 12 6.43 13.87 1.87
CA LEU A 12 7.36 13.01 2.58
C LEU A 12 8.81 13.33 2.19
N ARG A 13 9.65 13.62 3.18
CA ARG A 13 11.08 13.86 2.97
C ARG A 13 11.81 12.57 2.59
N GLY A 14 12.93 12.69 1.87
CA GLY A 14 13.77 11.54 1.52
C GLY A 14 14.16 10.74 2.77
N GLY A 15 14.02 9.41 2.71
CA GLY A 15 14.24 8.51 3.84
C GLY A 15 13.10 8.42 4.85
N GLY A 16 12.05 9.24 4.72
CA GLY A 16 10.84 9.20 5.55
C GLY A 16 10.03 7.93 5.33
N TYR A 17 9.17 7.62 6.30
CA TYR A 17 8.32 6.43 6.30
C TYR A 17 6.85 6.77 6.04
N LEU A 18 6.23 5.99 5.17
CA LEU A 18 4.79 5.94 4.96
C LEU A 18 4.27 4.64 5.58
N TRP A 19 3.42 4.76 6.59
CA TRP A 19 2.68 3.64 7.16
C TRP A 19 1.24 3.66 6.65
N VAL A 20 0.84 2.56 6.02
CA VAL A 20 -0.52 2.28 5.61
C VAL A 20 -1.00 1.11 6.45
N ASP A 21 -2.08 1.31 7.20
CA ASP A 21 -2.66 0.29 8.07
C ASP A 21 -4.13 0.06 7.74
N HIS A 22 -4.59 -1.19 7.87
CA HIS A 22 -5.98 -1.59 7.62
C HIS A 22 -6.58 -1.06 6.29
N PHE A 23 -5.76 -0.91 5.24
CA PHE A 23 -6.24 -0.46 3.94
C PHE A 23 -7.00 -1.58 3.25
N PHE A 24 -8.30 -1.40 3.00
CA PHE A 24 -9.12 -2.40 2.33
C PHE A 24 -9.12 -2.22 0.82
N SER A 25 -8.96 -3.32 0.08
CA SER A 25 -9.18 -3.34 -1.36
C SER A 25 -9.53 -4.74 -1.85
N LYS A 26 -9.98 -4.87 -3.10
CA LYS A 26 -9.96 -6.18 -3.75
C LYS A 26 -8.51 -6.64 -3.90
N GLY A 27 -8.24 -7.93 -3.72
CA GLY A 27 -6.90 -8.50 -3.88
C GLY A 27 -6.34 -8.27 -5.28
N VAL A 28 -7.18 -8.38 -6.30
CA VAL A 28 -6.81 -8.11 -7.69
C VAL A 28 -6.38 -6.66 -7.93
N ASP A 29 -7.02 -5.69 -7.27
CA ASP A 29 -6.67 -4.27 -7.40
C ASP A 29 -5.38 -3.96 -6.64
N LEU A 30 -5.17 -4.62 -5.50
CA LEU A 30 -3.92 -4.54 -4.75
C LEU A 30 -2.72 -4.99 -5.59
N GLU A 31 -2.85 -6.13 -6.27
CA GLU A 31 -1.78 -6.70 -7.08
C GLU A 31 -1.56 -5.97 -8.40
N LYS A 32 -2.65 -5.57 -9.08
CA LYS A 32 -2.55 -5.01 -10.45
C LYS A 32 -2.42 -3.49 -10.49
N VAL A 33 -2.84 -2.79 -9.45
CA VAL A 33 -2.89 -1.32 -9.44
C VAL A 33 -1.98 -0.76 -8.35
N TYR A 34 -2.24 -1.08 -7.08
CA TYR A 34 -1.56 -0.41 -5.96
C TYR A 34 -0.10 -0.83 -5.80
N ALA A 35 0.21 -2.13 -5.85
CA ALA A 35 1.59 -2.59 -5.71
C ALA A 35 2.52 -2.10 -6.84
N PRO A 36 2.10 -2.10 -8.13
CA PRO A 36 2.88 -1.51 -9.21
C PRO A 36 3.07 0.00 -9.07
N LEU A 37 2.04 0.73 -8.65
CA LEU A 37 2.11 2.19 -8.45
C LEU A 37 3.14 2.57 -7.38
N ILE A 38 3.13 1.89 -6.24
CA ILE A 38 4.14 2.08 -5.17
C ILE A 38 5.54 1.72 -5.69
N GLY A 39 5.65 0.67 -6.52
CA GLY A 39 6.90 0.29 -7.16
C GLY A 39 7.46 1.35 -8.10
N LYS A 40 6.61 2.02 -8.89
CA LYS A 40 7.01 3.11 -9.79
C LYS A 40 7.61 4.32 -9.04
N LEU A 41 7.14 4.58 -7.82
CA LEU A 41 7.65 5.66 -6.96
C LEU A 41 8.99 5.30 -6.27
N GLY A 42 9.49 4.07 -6.44
CA GLY A 42 10.78 3.65 -5.89
C GLY A 42 10.81 3.46 -4.38
N TYR A 43 9.66 3.34 -3.72
CA TYR A 43 9.59 3.11 -2.28
C TYR A 43 10.16 1.75 -1.91
N LYS A 44 11.00 1.71 -0.88
CA LYS A 44 11.46 0.46 -0.28
C LYS A 44 10.35 -0.13 0.59
N LYS A 45 9.95 -1.37 0.31
CA LYS A 45 8.99 -2.11 1.14
C LYS A 45 9.69 -2.63 2.39
N VAL A 46 9.46 -1.99 3.53
CA VAL A 46 10.00 -2.43 4.82
C VAL A 46 9.10 -3.50 5.45
N LYS A 47 7.79 -3.33 5.33
CA LYS A 47 6.81 -4.36 5.67
C LYS A 47 5.70 -4.36 4.62
N TRP A 48 5.26 -5.55 4.24
CA TRP A 48 4.09 -5.74 3.38
C TRP A 48 3.36 -6.98 3.87
N ALA A 49 2.20 -6.77 4.49
CA ALA A 49 1.38 -7.84 5.03
C ALA A 49 -0.05 -7.69 4.49
N THR A 50 -0.59 -8.78 3.96
CA THR A 50 -1.96 -8.84 3.48
C THR A 50 -2.75 -9.86 4.30
N GLY A 51 -3.98 -9.51 4.66
CA GLY A 51 -4.91 -10.39 5.36
C GLY A 51 -6.21 -10.48 4.59
N ASN A 52 -6.80 -11.67 4.50
CA ASN A 52 -8.12 -11.81 3.86
C ASN A 52 -9.18 -11.10 4.70
N LYS A 53 -9.96 -10.23 4.06
CA LYS A 53 -11.16 -9.67 4.67
C LYS A 53 -12.26 -10.71 4.54
N THR A 54 -12.61 -11.32 5.67
CA THR A 54 -13.74 -12.24 5.77
C THR A 54 -14.92 -11.40 6.25
N ASP A 55 -16.06 -11.48 5.55
CA ASP A 55 -17.26 -10.80 6.02
C ASP A 55 -17.84 -11.48 7.27
N ALA A 56 -18.83 -10.85 7.91
CA ALA A 56 -19.49 -11.40 9.09
C ALA A 56 -20.18 -12.76 8.85
N GLY A 57 -20.39 -13.14 7.58
CA GLY A 57 -20.94 -14.43 7.17
C GLY A 57 -19.89 -15.51 6.88
N GLY A 58 -18.60 -15.22 7.04
CA GLY A 58 -17.52 -16.17 6.74
C GLY A 58 -17.16 -16.24 5.25
N VAL A 59 -17.76 -15.43 4.39
CA VAL A 59 -17.55 -15.47 2.94
C VAL A 59 -16.35 -14.59 2.57
N LYS A 60 -15.44 -15.17 1.79
CA LYS A 60 -14.27 -14.47 1.24
C LYS A 60 -14.65 -13.84 -0.09
N ASN A 61 -14.97 -12.55 -0.09
CA ASN A 61 -15.36 -11.81 -1.29
C ASN A 61 -14.16 -11.33 -2.14
N GLY A 62 -12.99 -11.96 -1.97
CA GLY A 62 -11.75 -11.55 -2.64
C GLY A 62 -11.20 -10.20 -2.16
N GLU A 63 -11.73 -9.66 -1.06
CA GLU A 63 -11.24 -8.46 -0.42
C GLU A 63 -10.10 -8.79 0.55
N VAL A 64 -9.13 -7.88 0.65
CA VAL A 64 -7.97 -8.00 1.51
C VAL A 64 -7.73 -6.69 2.26
N TYR A 65 -7.18 -6.81 3.46
CA TYR A 65 -6.56 -5.71 4.18
C TYR A 65 -5.05 -5.71 3.90
N LEU A 66 -4.51 -4.55 3.56
CA LEU A 66 -3.08 -4.29 3.46
C LEU A 66 -2.62 -3.54 4.70
N THR A 67 -1.52 -4.01 5.29
CA THR A 67 -0.66 -3.24 6.18
C THR A 67 0.73 -3.16 5.55
N ALA A 68 1.17 -1.95 5.23
CA ALA A 68 2.45 -1.70 4.61
C ALA A 68 3.24 -0.61 5.33
N LEU A 69 4.53 -0.86 5.52
CA LEU A 69 5.49 0.17 5.91
C LEU A 69 6.46 0.37 4.75
N LEU A 70 6.48 1.58 4.22
CA LEU A 70 7.21 1.94 3.01
C LEU A 70 8.19 3.07 3.35
N GLN A 71 9.42 2.99 2.87
CA GLN A 71 10.42 4.03 3.06
C GLN A 71 10.67 4.75 1.73
N LYS A 72 10.58 6.07 1.74
CA LYS A 72 10.86 6.90 0.56
C LYS A 72 12.36 6.81 0.22
N PRO A 73 12.73 6.67 -1.06
CA PRO A 73 14.14 6.70 -1.45
C PRO A 73 14.78 8.03 -1.04
N VAL A 74 16.03 7.96 -0.58
CA VAL A 74 16.87 9.15 -0.40
C VAL A 74 17.43 9.49 -1.77
N SER A 75 17.24 10.72 -2.25
CA SER A 75 17.94 11.19 -3.45
C SER A 75 19.44 11.08 -3.19
N ARG A 76 20.14 10.33 -4.04
CA ARG A 76 21.59 10.20 -3.95
C ARG A 76 22.29 11.52 -4.25
#